data_AF-A0A6L2ZLA9-F1
#
_entry.id   AF-A0A6L2ZLA9-F1
#
_cell.length_a   1.000
_cell.length_b   1.000
_cell.length_c   1.000
_cell.angle_alpha   90.00
_cell.angle_beta   90.00
_cell.angle_gamma   90.00
#
_symmetry.space_group_name_H-M   'P 1'
#
loop_
_entity.id
_entity.type
_entity.pdbx_description
1 polymer ?
#
loop_
_entity_poly.entity_id
_entity_poly.type
_entity_poly.pdbx_seq_one_letter_code
_entity_poly.pdbx_strand_id
1 'polypeptide(L)'
;MLQQLKEKGVTLITRVRRNMKPVEHSEFDKAILRKRSLIETVFDQLKNMCQIEHTRHRSPQNFIVNLLGGIVAYCLTPSKPKLALHSSNIVSL
;
A
#
# COMPACT_ATOMS: atom_id res chain seq x y z
N MET A 1 3.82 -2.87 21.53
CA MET A 1 3.65 -3.07 20.08
C MET A 1 4.53 -2.16 19.23
N LEU A 2 4.33 -0.83 19.19
CA LEU A 2 5.18 0.07 18.37
C LEU A 2 6.67 -0.04 18.71
N GLN A 3 7.00 -0.04 20.00
CA GLN A 3 8.37 -0.21 20.48
C GLN A 3 8.95 -1.58 20.09
N GLN A 4 8.17 -2.65 20.23
CA GLN A 4 8.56 -4.02 19.84
C GLN A 4 8.78 -4.17 18.34
N LEU A 5 8.02 -3.44 17.50
CA LEU A 5 8.25 -3.42 16.05
C LEU A 5 9.53 -2.64 15.72
N LYS A 6 9.77 -1.52 16.40
CA LYS A 6 10.99 -0.73 16.25
C LYS A 6 12.23 -1.51 16.64
N GLU A 7 12.17 -2.31 17.71
CA GLU A 7 13.23 -3.24 18.13
C GLU A 7 13.54 -4.30 17.06
N LYS A 8 12.54 -4.68 16.25
CA LYS A 8 12.70 -5.57 15.10
C LYS A 8 13.10 -4.85 13.80
N GLY A 9 13.42 -3.55 13.87
CA GLY A 9 13.77 -2.74 12.70
C GLY A 9 12.57 -2.37 11.81
N VAL A 10 11.34 -2.57 12.29
CA VAL A 10 10.11 -2.27 11.54
C VAL A 10 9.54 -0.94 12.02
N THR A 11 9.51 0.05 11.12
CA THR A 11 8.88 1.35 11.38
C THR A 11 7.44 1.33 10.90
N LEU A 12 6.50 1.58 11.81
CA LEU A 12 5.07 1.62 11.49
C LEU A 12 4.62 3.05 11.16
N ILE A 13 4.11 3.26 9.95
CA ILE A 13 3.58 4.54 9.48
C ILE A 13 2.04 4.49 9.53
N THR A 14 1.42 5.23 10.45
CA THR A 14 -0.04 5.26 10.65
C THR A 14 -0.54 6.67 10.90
N ARG A 15 -1.84 6.93 10.66
CA ARG A 15 -2.46 8.21 11.05
C ARG A 15 -2.60 8.29 12.56
N VAL A 16 -2.22 9.42 13.13
CA VAL A 16 -2.41 9.74 14.55
C VAL A 16 -3.92 9.86 14.85
N ARG A 17 -4.39 9.12 15.87
CA ARG A 17 -5.78 9.18 16.36
C ARG A 17 -5.87 10.08 17.60
N ARG A 18 -7.08 10.54 17.95
CA ARG A 18 -7.33 11.52 19.04
C ARG A 18 -6.71 11.17 20.40
N ASN A 19 -6.48 9.89 20.71
CA ASN A 19 -5.90 9.42 21.97
C ASN A 19 -4.48 8.84 21.83
N MET A 20 -3.80 9.11 20.71
CA MET A 20 -2.41 8.67 20.50
C MET A 20 -1.44 9.78 20.87
N LYS A 21 -0.26 9.37 21.36
CA LYS A 21 0.88 10.29 21.47
C LYS A 21 1.20 10.86 20.09
N PRO A 22 1.57 12.15 20.00
CA PRO A 22 2.00 12.74 18.73
C PRO A 22 3.19 11.94 18.19
N VAL A 23 3.13 11.61 16.90
CA VAL A 23 4.20 10.91 16.18
C VAL A 23 4.71 11.85 15.11
N GLU A 24 6.01 12.07 15.08
CA GLU A 24 6.65 12.80 14.00
C GLU A 24 6.73 11.92 12.75
N HIS A 25 6.22 12.45 11.65
CA HIS A 25 6.24 11.81 10.34
C HIS A 25 7.14 12.62 9.43
N SER A 26 7.99 11.93 8.66
CA SER A 26 8.68 12.56 7.53
C SER A 26 7.65 13.09 6.52
N GLU A 27 8.04 14.07 5.71
CA GLU A 27 7.21 14.55 4.59
C GLU A 27 6.81 13.41 3.65
N PHE A 28 7.69 12.44 3.47
CA PHE A 28 7.40 11.23 2.71
C PHE A 28 6.31 10.36 3.35
N ASP A 29 6.38 10.16 4.67
CA ASP A 29 5.38 9.38 5.42
C ASP A 29 4.00 10.05 5.34
N LYS A 30 3.96 11.39 5.45
CA LYS A 30 2.74 12.17 5.28
C LYS A 30 2.15 11.99 3.88
N ALA A 31 2.99 12.02 2.84
CA ALA A 31 2.57 11.81 1.46
C ALA A 31 1.97 10.40 1.24
N ILE A 32 2.60 9.35 1.79
CA ILE A 32 2.08 7.99 1.74
C ILE A 32 0.74 7.89 2.48
N LEU A 33 0.62 8.46 3.69
CA LEU A 33 -0.62 8.44 4.47
C LEU A 33 -1.79 9.16 3.77
N ARG A 34 -1.49 10.19 2.97
CA ARG A 34 -2.48 10.91 2.16
C ARG A 34 -2.96 10.08 0.96
N LYS A 35 -2.09 9.26 0.37
CA LYS A 35 -2.40 8.35 -0.77
C LYS A 35 -2.78 6.92 -0.36
N ARG A 36 -2.86 6.64 0.94
CA ARG A 36 -3.11 5.30 1.49
C ARG A 36 -4.29 4.57 0.87
N SER A 37 -5.41 5.25 0.64
CA SER A 37 -6.60 4.63 0.03
C SER A 37 -6.32 4.09 -1.37
N LEU A 38 -5.60 4.84 -2.20
CA LEU A 38 -5.20 4.38 -3.53
C LEU A 38 -4.25 3.18 -3.45
N ILE A 39 -3.29 3.22 -2.52
CA ILE A 39 -2.36 2.10 -2.30
C ILE A 39 -3.13 0.84 -1.90
N GLU A 40 -4.08 0.95 -0.96
CA GLU A 40 -4.95 -0.16 -0.55
C GLU A 40 -5.80 -0.69 -1.71
N THR A 41 -6.36 0.19 -2.56
CA THR A 41 -7.10 -0.23 -3.75
C THR A 41 -6.21 -0.96 -4.76
N VAL A 42 -4.99 -0.49 -5.00
CA VAL A 42 -4.04 -1.19 -5.90
C VAL A 42 -3.72 -2.58 -5.35
N PHE A 43 -3.44 -2.70 -4.05
CA PHE A 43 -3.21 -4.01 -3.44
C PHE A 43 -4.42 -4.93 -3.53
N ASP A 44 -5.63 -4.40 -3.35
CA ASP A 44 -6.85 -5.18 -3.49
C ASP A 44 -7.04 -5.70 -4.93
N GLN A 45 -6.77 -4.86 -5.94
CA GLN A 45 -6.79 -5.27 -7.35
C GLN A 45 -5.74 -6.33 -7.65
N LEU A 46 -4.51 -6.19 -7.15
CA LEU A 46 -3.48 -7.19 -7.36
C LEU A 46 -3.89 -8.55 -6.77
N LYS A 47 -4.48 -8.55 -5.57
CA LYS A 47 -4.98 -9.78 -4.95
C LYS A 47 -6.14 -10.39 -5.73
N ASN A 48 -7.14 -9.60 -6.08
CA ASN A 48 -8.40 -10.12 -6.64
C ASN A 48 -8.33 -10.35 -8.15
N MET A 49 -7.74 -9.42 -8.91
CA MET A 49 -7.65 -9.53 -10.37
C MET A 49 -6.46 -10.37 -10.81
N CYS A 50 -5.30 -10.18 -10.18
CA CYS A 50 -4.07 -10.88 -10.56
C CYS A 50 -3.83 -12.16 -9.73
N GLN A 51 -4.72 -12.49 -8.79
CA GLN A 51 -4.67 -13.70 -7.97
C GLN A 51 -3.29 -13.95 -7.33
N ILE A 52 -2.59 -12.88 -6.93
CA ILE A 52 -1.26 -13.00 -6.34
C ILE A 52 -1.28 -13.63 -4.95
N GLU A 53 -2.41 -13.53 -4.25
CA GLU A 53 -2.65 -14.17 -2.96
C GLU A 53 -3.31 -15.52 -3.21
N HIS A 54 -2.51 -16.53 -3.52
CA HIS A 54 -3.00 -17.89 -3.71
C HIS A 54 -2.48 -18.80 -2.60
N THR A 55 -3.39 -19.51 -1.92
CA THR A 55 -3.04 -20.43 -0.83
C THR A 55 -2.28 -21.68 -1.29
N ARG A 56 -2.20 -21.94 -2.60
CA ARG A 56 -1.65 -23.17 -3.18
C ARG A 56 -0.29 -23.01 -3.87
N HIS A 57 0.56 -22.10 -3.40
CA HIS A 57 1.95 -22.07 -3.86
C HIS A 57 2.74 -23.26 -3.27
N ARG A 58 3.02 -24.27 -4.10
CA ARG A 58 3.83 -25.44 -3.72
C ARG A 58 5.34 -25.13 -3.61
N SER A 59 5.77 -23.97 -4.11
CA SER A 59 7.17 -23.53 -4.10
C SER A 59 7.26 -21.99 -4.09
N PRO A 60 8.24 -21.39 -3.37
CA PRO A 60 8.52 -19.95 -3.40
C PRO A 60 8.88 -19.42 -4.79
N GLN A 61 9.57 -20.23 -5.61
CA GLN A 61 9.95 -19.85 -6.97
C GLN A 61 8.70 -19.67 -7.85
N ASN A 62 7.73 -20.59 -7.74
CA ASN A 62 6.46 -20.48 -8.46
C ASN A 62 5.62 -19.28 -7.97
N PHE A 63 5.72 -18.93 -6.69
CA PHE A 63 5.12 -17.70 -6.17
C PHE A 63 5.71 -16.46 -6.84
N ILE A 64 7.03 -16.34 -6.92
CA ILE A 64 7.70 -15.18 -7.54
C ILE A 64 7.30 -15.04 -9.02
N VAL A 65 7.28 -16.14 -9.77
CA VAL A 65 6.86 -16.12 -11.18
C VAL A 65 5.41 -15.65 -11.32
N ASN A 66 4.50 -16.15 -10.47
CA ASN A 66 3.10 -15.73 -10.48
C ASN A 66 2.94 -14.24 -10.07
N LEU A 67 3.71 -13.79 -9.08
CA LEU A 67 3.71 -12.40 -8.64
C LEU A 67 4.18 -11.46 -9.76
N LEU A 68 5.29 -11.79 -10.43
CA LEU A 68 5.80 -11.01 -11.55
C LEU A 68 4.80 -11.00 -12.72
N GLY A 69 4.21 -12.14 -13.05
CA GLY A 69 3.15 -12.23 -14.06
C GLY A 69 1.93 -11.36 -13.71
N GLY A 70 1.50 -11.37 -12.45
CA GLY A 70 0.43 -10.53 -11.96
C GLY A 70 0.73 -9.04 -12.05
N ILE A 71 1.95 -8.62 -11.72
CA ILE A 71 2.39 -7.23 -11.87
C ILE A 71 2.40 -6.80 -13.34
N VAL A 72 2.92 -7.64 -14.24
CA VAL A 72 2.91 -7.35 -15.69
C VAL A 72 1.48 -7.25 -16.22
N ALA A 73 0.60 -8.17 -15.85
CA ALA A 73 -0.81 -8.13 -16.22
C ALA A 73 -1.51 -6.86 -15.70
N TYR A 74 -1.18 -6.43 -14.48
CA TYR A 74 -1.66 -5.17 -13.91
C TYR A 74 -1.19 -3.96 -14.73
N CYS A 75 0.08 -3.93 -15.14
CA CYS A 75 0.62 -2.85 -15.97
C CYS A 75 -0.09 -2.71 -17.33
N LEU A 76 -0.53 -3.84 -17.91
CA LEU A 76 -1.25 -3.91 -19.17
C LEU A 76 -2.76 -3.64 -19.04
N THR A 77 -3.30 -3.61 -17.81
CA THR A 77 -4.71 -3.33 -17.56
C THR A 77 -5.05 -1.86 -17.89
N PRO A 78 -6.10 -1.59 -18.69
CA PRO A 78 -6.43 -0.23 -19.10
C PRO A 78 -7.00 0.63 -17.96
N SER A 79 -7.68 0.02 -16.99
CA SER A 79 -8.36 0.71 -15.88
C SER A 79 -7.50 0.73 -14.62
N LYS A 80 -6.72 1.79 -14.45
CA LYS A 80 -5.97 2.04 -13.20
C LYS A 80 -6.86 2.77 -12.18
N PRO A 81 -6.76 2.46 -10.88
CA PRO A 81 -7.53 3.13 -9.84
C PRO A 81 -7.06 4.58 -9.76
N LYS A 82 -8.01 5.50 -9.86
CA LYS A 82 -7.77 6.94 -9.75
C LYS A 82 -8.55 7.45 -8.55
N LEU A 83 -7.93 8.31 -7.75
CA LEU A 83 -8.67 9.07 -6.75
C LEU A 83 -9.44 10.15 -7.49
N ALA A 84 -10.76 10.22 -7.27
CA ALA A 84 -11.53 11.40 -7.64
C ALA A 84 -11.12 12.54 -6.70
N LEU A 85 -10.15 13.35 -7.14
CA LEU A 85 -9.72 14.52 -6.38
C LEU A 85 -10.73 15.64 -6.62
N HIS A 86 -11.61 15.90 -5.65
CA HIS A 86 -12.37 17.15 -5.64
C HIS A 86 -11.36 18.30 -5.44
N SER A 87 -11.36 19.26 -6.35
CA SER A 87 -10.35 20.31 -6.55
C SER A 87 -10.20 21.33 -5.41
N SER A 88 -10.77 21.07 -4.23
CA SER A 88 -10.78 22.00 -3.09
C SER A 88 -9.57 21.92 -2.14
N ASN A 89 -8.57 21.04 -2.39
CA ASN A 89 -7.44 20.86 -1.46
C ASN A 89 -6.04 20.89 -2.13
N ILE A 90 -5.88 21.60 -3.26
CA ILE A 90 -4.60 21.71 -4.00
C ILE A 90 -3.74 22.91 -3.54
N VAL A 91 -4.20 23.76 -2.61
CA VAL A 91 -3.35 24.83 -2.07
C VAL A 91 -2.54 24.30 -0.89
N SER A 92 -1.49 23.54 -1.17
CA SER A 92 -0.23 23.39 -0.40
C SER A 92 0.51 22.14 -0.90
N LEU A 93 1.20 22.33 -2.03
CA LEU A 93 2.38 21.55 -2.42
C LEU A 93 3.62 22.34 -1.99
#